data_AF-A0A835HPT8-F1
#
_entry.id   AF-A0A835HPT8-F1
#
_cell.length_a   1.000
_cell.length_b   1.000
_cell.length_c   1.000
_cell.angle_alpha   90.00
_cell.angle_beta   90.00
_cell.angle_gamma   90.00
#
_symmetry.space_group_name_H-M   'P 1'
#
loop_
_entity.id
_entity.type
_entity.pdbx_description
1 polymer ?
#
loop_
_entity_poly.entity_id
_entity_poly.type
_entity_poly.pdbx_seq_one_letter_code
_entity_poly.pdbx_strand_id
1 'polypeptide(L)'
;MFIMLLSRGNSYDVCSSIPGGFGSYLLGLNKKTYELVGVETEGNTPGSYKEPGIGWMTGFLFVTSFVGLLSLVPLRKIMIIDYKLTYPSGTATAVLINGFHTPQGDKMAKYYSYSLTSLHFLNIRLYFQLDLNTYSDVDHSCRKQVHGFAKFFSLSFLWGFFQWFYSGGDQCGFSQFPTFGLKAWKQTFFFDFSMTYIGAGMICSHLVNLSLLLGAVLSWGIMWPLIHGLKGDWFPASLSESSMKSLTGYKVFISIALILGDGLYNFLKILFYTTRSIRMRSKAKGVTKATDHQNHLIDDLHRNEFFMRESIPIWLALTGYVFFSIISIIVIPLMFPQLKWYYVVVAYILAPSLGFCNAYGAGLTDMNMAYNYGKVALFVLAALSGKNDGVVAGMVGCGLIKSIVSISSDLMHDFKSGHLTLTSPRSMLLSQAVGTAMGCVVAPVTFFLFYKAFDVGNPNGEFKAPYAIIYRNMAILGVEGFSALPQHCLQLCYGFFAFAIAANLMRDLSPPKIGNYVPLPMAMAVPFLVGANFAIDMCVGSLAVYVWHKLNNKKASLMIPAVASGLICGDGLWILPSSILALAKVNPPICMRFFST
;
A
#
# COMPACT_ATOMS: atom_id res chain seq x y z
N MET A 1 -6.90 -20.30 -12.52
CA MET A 1 -7.65 -19.11 -12.97
C MET A 1 -8.80 -18.74 -12.03
N PHE A 2 -9.76 -19.62 -11.70
CA PHE A 2 -10.82 -19.31 -10.72
C PHE A 2 -10.31 -19.21 -9.26
N ILE A 3 -9.26 -19.96 -8.91
CA ILE A 3 -8.54 -19.83 -7.62
C ILE A 3 -7.59 -18.60 -7.61
N MET A 4 -7.18 -18.08 -8.79
CA MET A 4 -6.41 -16.83 -8.89
C MET A 4 -7.26 -15.60 -8.53
N LEU A 5 -8.58 -15.68 -8.72
CA LEU A 5 -9.54 -14.63 -8.33
C LEU A 5 -9.87 -14.64 -6.82
N LEU A 6 -9.62 -15.75 -6.13
CA LEU A 6 -9.93 -15.93 -4.71
C LEU A 6 -8.70 -15.74 -3.80
N SER A 7 -7.48 -16.04 -4.27
CA SER A 7 -6.26 -15.99 -3.45
C SER A 7 -5.69 -14.58 -3.25
N ARG A 8 -6.05 -13.64 -4.10
CA ARG A 8 -6.09 -12.20 -3.81
C ARG A 8 -7.46 -11.76 -4.31
N GLY A 9 -8.34 -11.38 -3.42
CA GLY A 9 -9.63 -10.88 -3.88
C GLY A 9 -9.38 -9.65 -4.73
N ASN A 10 -9.78 -9.71 -5.99
CA ASN A 10 -10.09 -8.49 -6.73
C ASN A 10 -11.20 -7.70 -6.02
N SER A 11 -12.01 -8.39 -5.19
CA SER A 11 -12.88 -7.76 -4.20
C SER A 11 -12.13 -7.21 -2.99
N TYR A 12 -10.96 -7.76 -2.61
CA TYR A 12 -10.08 -7.28 -1.52
C TYR A 12 -9.17 -6.12 -1.93
N ASP A 13 -8.90 -5.85 -3.21
CA ASP A 13 -8.17 -4.64 -3.61
C ASP A 13 -9.09 -3.44 -3.81
N VAL A 14 -10.38 -3.68 -4.11
CA VAL A 14 -11.41 -2.64 -3.97
C VAL A 14 -11.97 -2.60 -2.55
N CYS A 15 -11.94 -3.69 -1.77
CA CYS A 15 -12.19 -3.69 -0.32
C CYS A 15 -10.98 -3.32 0.53
N SER A 16 -9.74 -3.26 0.02
CA SER A 16 -8.57 -2.71 0.75
C SER A 16 -8.71 -1.20 0.86
N SER A 17 -9.57 -0.63 0.02
CA SER A 17 -10.18 0.68 0.20
C SER A 17 -10.91 0.77 1.56
N ILE A 18 -11.53 -0.28 2.10
CA ILE A 18 -12.26 -0.26 3.39
C ILE A 18 -11.31 -0.08 4.60
N PRO A 19 -10.20 -0.82 4.77
CA PRO A 19 -9.16 -0.51 5.75
C PRO A 19 -8.35 0.76 5.40
N GLY A 20 -8.14 1.04 4.10
CA GLY A 20 -7.34 2.16 3.59
C GLY A 20 -8.06 3.51 3.51
N GLY A 21 -9.16 3.71 4.25
CA GLY A 21 -9.82 5.01 4.40
C GLY A 21 -10.80 5.43 3.30
N PHE A 22 -11.32 4.50 2.49
CA PHE A 22 -12.41 4.76 1.53
C PHE A 22 -13.69 5.18 2.23
N GLY A 23 -13.96 4.59 3.39
CA GLY A 23 -15.02 5.03 4.26
C GLY A 23 -14.76 6.43 4.83
N SER A 24 -13.52 6.81 5.17
CA SER A 24 -13.29 7.97 6.03
C SER A 24 -13.61 9.32 5.38
N TYR A 25 -13.19 9.58 4.14
CA TYR A 25 -13.52 10.86 3.48
C TYR A 25 -14.97 10.91 2.96
N LEU A 26 -15.57 9.76 2.61
CA LEU A 26 -16.99 9.69 2.24
C LEU A 26 -17.91 9.77 3.46
N LEU A 27 -17.57 9.10 4.57
CA LEU A 27 -18.24 9.25 5.86
C LEU A 27 -18.04 10.66 6.41
N GLY A 28 -16.91 11.32 6.12
CA GLY A 28 -16.69 12.72 6.45
C GLY A 28 -17.73 13.67 5.84
N LEU A 29 -18.37 13.26 4.74
CA LEU A 29 -19.47 13.99 4.10
C LEU A 29 -20.83 13.72 4.73
N ASN A 30 -21.03 12.75 5.62
CA ASN A 30 -22.35 12.49 6.18
C ASN A 30 -22.80 13.55 7.19
N LYS A 31 -24.10 13.65 7.43
CA LYS A 31 -24.69 14.66 8.32
C LYS A 31 -24.23 14.49 9.76
N LYS A 32 -24.10 13.24 10.22
CA LYS A 32 -23.63 12.94 11.58
C LYS A 32 -22.23 13.50 11.84
N THR A 33 -21.27 13.28 10.92
CA THR A 33 -19.91 13.83 11.06
C THR A 33 -19.91 15.36 10.94
N TYR A 34 -20.75 15.91 10.07
CA TYR A 34 -20.95 17.36 9.97
C TYR A 34 -21.39 17.99 11.29
N GLU A 35 -22.39 17.40 11.95
CA GLU A 35 -22.92 17.89 13.23
C GLU A 35 -21.90 17.70 14.37
N LEU A 36 -21.19 16.56 14.39
CA LEU A 36 -20.16 16.26 15.41
C LEU A 36 -18.96 17.20 15.38
N VAL A 37 -18.63 17.76 14.22
CA VAL A 37 -17.54 18.74 14.06
C VAL A 37 -17.97 20.16 14.47
N GLY A 38 -19.26 20.39 14.66
CA GLY A 38 -19.83 21.68 15.07
C GLY A 38 -20.33 22.49 13.87
N VAL A 39 -21.63 22.79 13.88
CA VAL A 39 -22.33 23.53 12.80
C VAL A 39 -21.86 24.98 12.68
N GLU A 40 -21.37 25.56 13.77
CA GLU A 40 -20.87 26.94 13.84
C GLU A 40 -19.38 27.06 13.51
N THR A 41 -18.69 25.95 13.26
CA THR A 41 -17.26 25.93 12.96
C THR A 41 -17.00 26.65 11.64
N GLU A 42 -16.09 27.64 11.65
CA GLU A 42 -15.72 28.38 10.44
C GLU A 42 -15.22 27.42 9.34
N GLY A 43 -15.75 27.55 8.12
CA GLY A 43 -15.47 26.63 7.01
C GLY A 43 -16.39 25.40 6.94
N ASN A 44 -17.12 25.07 8.00
CA ASN A 44 -18.12 23.99 8.02
C ASN A 44 -19.50 24.49 7.59
N THR A 45 -19.64 24.92 6.32
CA THR A 45 -20.83 25.64 5.85
C THR A 45 -22.14 24.84 5.92
N PRO A 46 -23.30 25.50 6.15
CA PRO A 46 -24.60 24.83 6.12
C PRO A 46 -24.84 24.09 4.80
N GLY A 47 -25.23 22.82 4.90
CA GLY A 47 -25.47 21.98 3.73
C GLY A 47 -24.21 21.41 3.07
N SER A 48 -23.02 21.57 3.66
CA SER A 48 -21.76 20.95 3.21
C SER A 48 -21.64 19.44 3.56
N TYR A 49 -22.75 18.72 3.42
CA TYR A 49 -22.85 17.29 3.67
C TYR A 49 -23.64 16.61 2.56
N LYS A 50 -23.34 15.33 2.31
CA LYS A 50 -24.05 14.46 1.37
C LYS A 50 -24.12 13.08 1.96
N GLU A 51 -25.33 12.58 2.18
CA GLU A 51 -25.52 11.24 2.74
C GLU A 51 -24.97 10.15 1.81
N PRO A 52 -24.31 9.11 2.37
CA PRO A 52 -23.88 7.96 1.60
C PRO A 52 -25.06 7.30 0.87
N GLY A 53 -24.90 7.08 -0.43
CA GLY A 53 -25.92 6.48 -1.26
C GLY A 53 -25.29 5.58 -2.32
N ILE A 54 -25.82 4.36 -2.46
CA ILE A 54 -25.27 3.33 -3.35
C ILE A 54 -25.08 3.89 -4.77
N GLY A 55 -26.11 4.52 -5.34
CA GLY A 55 -26.08 4.99 -6.73
C GLY A 55 -24.93 5.94 -7.03
N TRP A 56 -24.78 7.01 -6.23
CA TRP A 56 -23.72 7.99 -6.46
C TRP A 56 -22.34 7.45 -6.04
N MET A 57 -22.23 6.60 -5.02
CA MET A 57 -20.96 6.00 -4.62
C MET A 57 -20.43 5.05 -5.71
N THR A 58 -21.30 4.23 -6.29
CA THR A 58 -20.98 3.36 -7.43
C THR A 58 -20.58 4.18 -8.65
N GLY A 59 -21.33 5.25 -8.98
CA GLY A 59 -20.98 6.15 -10.08
C GLY A 59 -19.63 6.82 -9.88
N PHE A 60 -19.37 7.36 -8.68
CA PHE A 60 -18.09 7.98 -8.33
C PHE A 60 -16.92 7.00 -8.46
N LEU A 61 -17.08 5.78 -7.96
CA LEU A 61 -16.06 4.74 -8.10
C LEU A 61 -15.80 4.39 -9.56
N PHE A 62 -16.84 4.24 -10.36
CA PHE A 62 -16.70 3.87 -11.77
C PHE A 62 -15.91 4.93 -12.54
N VAL A 63 -16.22 6.21 -12.35
CA VAL A 63 -15.54 7.28 -13.09
C VAL A 63 -14.09 7.45 -12.61
N THR A 64 -13.82 7.34 -11.30
CA THR A 64 -12.48 7.57 -10.75
C THR A 64 -11.52 6.39 -10.90
N SER A 65 -12.01 5.15 -10.82
CA SER A 65 -11.16 3.96 -10.71
C SER A 65 -10.49 3.56 -12.03
N PHE A 66 -11.22 3.68 -13.14
CA PHE A 66 -10.70 3.31 -14.46
C PHE A 66 -9.58 4.25 -14.96
N VAL A 67 -9.57 5.50 -14.51
CA VAL A 67 -8.46 6.44 -14.78
C VAL A 67 -7.15 5.91 -14.15
N GLY A 68 -7.22 5.38 -12.93
CA GLY A 68 -6.09 4.77 -12.22
C GLY A 68 -5.48 3.57 -12.93
N LEU A 69 -6.31 2.73 -13.55
CA LEU A 69 -5.86 1.55 -14.28
C LEU A 69 -4.98 1.88 -15.49
N LEU A 70 -5.14 3.06 -16.08
CA LEU A 70 -4.45 3.42 -17.33
C LEU A 70 -3.30 4.42 -17.13
N SER A 71 -3.27 5.13 -16.00
CA SER A 71 -2.31 6.22 -15.76
C SER A 71 -0.84 5.76 -15.79
N LEU A 72 -0.51 4.58 -15.26
CA LEU A 72 0.86 4.07 -15.14
C LEU A 72 1.19 2.92 -16.09
N VAL A 73 0.25 2.48 -16.93
CA VAL A 73 0.50 1.44 -17.94
C VAL A 73 1.72 1.76 -18.82
N PRO A 74 1.93 3.01 -19.30
CA PRO A 74 3.12 3.36 -20.08
C PRO A 74 4.43 3.23 -19.30
N LEU A 75 4.39 3.39 -17.98
CA LEU A 75 5.57 3.41 -17.10
C LEU A 75 5.93 2.02 -16.53
N ARG A 76 5.09 1.00 -16.75
CA ARG A 76 5.30 -0.36 -16.21
C ARG A 76 6.68 -0.95 -16.54
N LYS A 77 7.19 -0.71 -17.75
CA LYS A 77 8.49 -1.22 -18.19
C LYS A 77 9.59 -0.61 -17.35
N ILE A 78 9.53 0.70 -17.15
CA ILE A 78 10.52 1.44 -16.40
C ILE A 78 10.54 0.93 -14.95
N MET A 79 9.38 0.77 -14.33
CA MET A 79 9.28 0.37 -12.92
C MET A 79 9.69 -1.09 -12.67
N ILE A 80 9.27 -2.01 -13.54
CA ILE A 80 9.44 -3.45 -13.32
C ILE A 80 10.74 -3.98 -13.91
N ILE A 81 11.11 -3.51 -15.11
CA ILE A 81 12.28 -4.02 -15.85
C ILE A 81 13.49 -3.12 -15.61
N ASP A 82 13.37 -1.81 -15.83
CA ASP A 82 14.54 -0.91 -15.80
C ASP A 82 15.00 -0.64 -14.35
N TYR A 83 14.07 -0.32 -13.45
CA TYR A 83 14.34 -0.05 -12.03
C TYR A 83 14.35 -1.32 -11.17
N LYS A 84 13.86 -2.45 -11.70
CA LYS A 84 13.76 -3.74 -11.00
C LYS A 84 13.15 -3.62 -9.59
N LEU A 85 12.12 -2.79 -9.44
CA LEU A 85 11.44 -2.62 -8.15
C LEU A 85 10.92 -3.98 -7.65
N THR A 86 11.01 -4.18 -6.35
CA THR A 86 10.80 -5.50 -5.75
C THR A 86 9.32 -5.83 -5.68
N TYR A 87 8.49 -4.87 -5.25
CA TYR A 87 7.07 -5.09 -4.88
C TYR A 87 6.91 -6.37 -4.05
N PRO A 88 7.35 -6.36 -2.78
CA PRO A 88 7.46 -7.57 -1.96
C PRO A 88 6.23 -8.48 -1.97
N SER A 89 5.02 -7.93 -1.79
CA SER A 89 3.78 -8.68 -1.87
C SER A 89 3.56 -9.28 -3.26
N GLY A 90 3.82 -8.53 -4.33
CA GLY A 90 3.69 -9.04 -5.71
C GLY A 90 4.69 -10.15 -6.01
N THR A 91 5.92 -10.02 -5.51
CA THR A 91 6.93 -11.09 -5.58
C THR A 91 6.51 -12.32 -4.79
N ALA A 92 5.98 -12.13 -3.58
CA ALA A 92 5.51 -13.22 -2.74
C ALA A 92 4.38 -14.02 -3.42
N THR A 93 3.44 -13.32 -4.06
CA THR A 93 2.35 -13.90 -4.85
C THR A 93 2.87 -14.66 -6.06
N ALA A 94 3.84 -14.13 -6.79
CA ALA A 94 4.41 -14.85 -7.92
C ALA A 94 5.13 -16.14 -7.52
N VAL A 95 5.90 -16.10 -6.43
CA VAL A 95 6.58 -17.28 -5.87
C VAL A 95 5.55 -18.35 -5.49
N LEU A 96 4.43 -17.94 -4.89
CA LEU A 96 3.33 -18.84 -4.55
C LEU A 96 2.71 -19.48 -5.80
N ILE A 97 2.35 -18.68 -6.80
CA ILE A 97 1.73 -19.15 -8.04
C ILE A 97 2.65 -20.15 -8.74
N ASN A 98 3.93 -19.79 -8.93
CA ASN A 98 4.91 -20.65 -9.57
C ASN A 98 5.12 -21.95 -8.77
N GLY A 99 5.10 -21.88 -7.43
CA GLY A 99 5.19 -23.06 -6.56
C GLY A 99 4.05 -24.05 -6.78
N PHE A 100 2.81 -23.57 -6.95
CA PHE A 100 1.63 -24.42 -7.14
C PHE A 100 1.42 -24.92 -8.57
N HIS A 101 1.91 -24.22 -9.59
CA HIS A 101 1.69 -24.60 -11.00
C HIS A 101 2.78 -25.53 -11.56
N THR A 102 3.58 -26.16 -10.69
CA THR A 102 4.46 -27.28 -11.08
C THR A 102 3.65 -28.60 -11.10
N PRO A 103 4.03 -29.60 -11.92
CA PRO A 103 3.33 -30.89 -11.97
C PRO A 103 3.17 -31.58 -10.61
N GLN A 104 4.18 -31.49 -9.72
CA GLN A 104 4.08 -31.94 -8.33
C GLN A 104 3.34 -30.95 -7.41
N GLY A 105 3.45 -29.63 -7.64
CA GLY A 105 2.73 -28.59 -6.90
C GLY A 105 1.22 -28.72 -7.03
N ASP A 106 0.72 -29.03 -8.22
CA ASP A 106 -0.70 -29.34 -8.48
C ASP A 106 -1.14 -30.62 -7.74
N LYS A 107 -0.30 -31.66 -7.76
CA LYS A 107 -0.53 -32.92 -7.01
C LYS A 107 -0.58 -32.69 -5.49
N MET A 108 0.32 -31.87 -4.94
CA MET A 108 0.36 -31.52 -3.51
C MET A 108 -0.77 -30.55 -3.11
N ALA A 109 -1.09 -29.56 -3.93
CA ALA A 109 -2.21 -28.65 -3.70
C ALA A 109 -3.54 -29.40 -3.70
N LYS A 110 -3.73 -30.35 -4.64
CA LYS A 110 -4.85 -31.29 -4.62
C LYS A 110 -4.84 -32.11 -3.33
N TYR A 111 -3.72 -32.72 -2.93
CA TYR A 111 -3.62 -33.48 -1.68
C TYR A 111 -4.02 -32.67 -0.44
N TYR A 112 -3.55 -31.43 -0.29
CA TYR A 112 -3.93 -30.55 0.83
C TYR A 112 -5.37 -30.05 0.74
N SER A 113 -5.87 -29.75 -0.46
CA SER A 113 -7.27 -29.37 -0.67
C SER A 113 -8.21 -30.54 -0.35
N TYR A 114 -7.86 -31.77 -0.74
CA TYR A 114 -8.55 -33.01 -0.37
C TYR A 114 -8.35 -33.38 1.12
N SER A 115 -7.24 -33.01 1.74
CA SER A 115 -7.05 -33.16 3.20
C SER A 115 -7.92 -32.17 4.00
N LEU A 116 -8.19 -30.99 3.46
CA LEU A 116 -9.16 -30.03 4.00
C LEU A 116 -10.60 -30.41 3.66
N THR A 117 -10.81 -31.23 2.63
CA THR A 117 -12.11 -31.73 2.18
C THR A 117 -12.08 -33.23 1.90
N SER A 118 -11.94 -34.09 2.92
CA SER A 118 -12.44 -35.46 2.77
C SER A 118 -12.59 -36.29 4.03
N LEU A 119 -13.83 -36.73 4.19
CA LEU A 119 -14.26 -38.00 4.77
C LEU A 119 -14.09 -39.18 3.78
N HIS A 120 -13.29 -39.09 2.71
CA HIS A 120 -13.09 -40.19 1.74
C HIS A 120 -11.61 -40.48 1.45
N PHE A 121 -11.06 -41.51 2.10
CA PHE A 121 -9.62 -41.78 2.13
C PHE A 121 -9.12 -43.00 1.33
N LEU A 122 -9.93 -43.75 0.57
CA LEU A 122 -9.48 -45.10 0.14
C LEU A 122 -8.98 -45.31 -1.31
N ASN A 123 -9.28 -44.46 -2.30
CA ASN A 123 -9.05 -44.85 -3.72
C ASN A 123 -7.94 -44.12 -4.49
N ILE A 124 -7.21 -43.16 -3.89
CA ILE A 124 -6.23 -42.34 -4.62
C ILE A 124 -4.80 -42.93 -4.60
N ARG A 125 -4.54 -43.97 -3.80
CA ARG A 125 -3.18 -44.50 -3.59
C ARG A 125 -2.63 -45.31 -4.78
N LEU A 126 -3.50 -45.86 -5.64
CA LEU A 126 -3.08 -46.80 -6.69
C LEU A 126 -2.67 -46.12 -8.02
N TYR A 127 -3.24 -44.95 -8.34
CA TYR A 127 -2.92 -44.24 -9.60
C TYR A 127 -1.60 -43.48 -9.56
N PHE A 128 -1.03 -43.22 -8.39
CA PHE A 128 0.10 -42.30 -8.23
C PHE A 128 1.49 -42.93 -8.34
N GLN A 129 1.58 -44.27 -8.29
CA GLN A 129 2.86 -44.97 -8.23
C GLN A 129 3.56 -45.09 -9.61
N LEU A 130 2.85 -44.86 -10.73
CA LEU A 130 3.34 -45.19 -12.08
C LEU A 130 4.09 -44.05 -12.83
N ASP A 131 4.01 -42.80 -12.38
CA ASP A 131 4.53 -41.63 -13.15
C ASP A 131 5.83 -40.99 -12.61
N LEU A 132 6.51 -41.61 -11.63
CA LEU A 132 7.54 -40.95 -10.82
C LEU A 132 9.01 -41.16 -11.24
N ASN A 133 9.31 -41.90 -12.32
CA ASN A 133 10.68 -42.37 -12.57
C ASN A 133 11.51 -41.61 -13.62
N THR A 134 11.08 -40.45 -14.14
CA THR A 134 11.77 -39.82 -15.29
C THR A 134 12.03 -38.30 -15.20
N TYR A 135 12.18 -37.71 -14.00
CA TYR A 135 12.45 -36.25 -13.88
C TYR A 135 13.11 -35.83 -12.55
N SER A 136 14.32 -36.30 -12.25
CA SER A 136 14.86 -36.32 -10.87
C SER A 136 15.63 -35.09 -10.35
N ASP A 137 16.19 -34.20 -11.19
CA ASP A 137 17.10 -33.14 -10.68
C ASP A 137 16.49 -31.73 -10.54
N VAL A 138 15.55 -31.33 -11.40
CA VAL A 138 14.85 -30.02 -11.29
C VAL A 138 13.80 -30.05 -10.15
N ASP A 139 13.33 -31.23 -9.78
CA ASP A 139 12.21 -31.51 -8.88
C ASP A 139 12.53 -31.29 -7.38
N HIS A 140 13.78 -31.53 -6.96
CA HIS A 140 14.14 -31.49 -5.54
C HIS A 140 14.15 -30.09 -4.92
N SER A 141 14.47 -29.05 -5.70
CA SER A 141 14.51 -27.67 -5.22
C SER A 141 13.11 -27.08 -5.00
N CYS A 142 12.18 -27.32 -5.94
CA CYS A 142 10.78 -26.92 -5.84
C CYS A 142 10.07 -27.61 -4.68
N ARG A 143 10.29 -28.92 -4.49
CA ARG A 143 9.71 -29.66 -3.36
C ARG A 143 10.12 -29.07 -2.01
N LYS A 144 11.39 -28.64 -1.88
CA LYS A 144 11.88 -27.96 -0.67
C LYS A 144 11.25 -26.59 -0.48
N GLN A 145 11.07 -25.81 -1.54
CA GLN A 145 10.41 -24.50 -1.47
C GLN A 145 8.94 -24.62 -1.06
N VAL A 146 8.17 -25.53 -1.66
CA VAL A 146 6.75 -25.76 -1.31
C VAL A 146 6.61 -26.26 0.12
N HIS A 147 7.47 -27.19 0.55
CA HIS A 147 7.47 -27.67 1.93
C HIS A 147 7.86 -26.57 2.93
N GLY A 148 8.86 -25.74 2.58
CA GLY A 148 9.24 -24.57 3.37
C GLY A 148 8.09 -23.58 3.49
N PHE A 149 7.47 -23.21 2.37
CA PHE A 149 6.30 -22.36 2.33
C PHE A 149 5.19 -22.90 3.23
N ALA A 150 4.77 -24.15 3.03
CA ALA A 150 3.67 -24.77 3.80
C ALA A 150 3.97 -24.79 5.30
N LYS A 151 5.22 -25.11 5.68
CA LYS A 151 5.64 -25.12 7.09
C LYS A 151 5.54 -23.73 7.72
N PHE A 152 6.11 -22.71 7.08
CA PHE A 152 6.09 -21.35 7.63
C PHE A 152 4.71 -20.69 7.52
N PHE A 153 3.92 -21.05 6.53
CA PHE A 153 2.51 -20.70 6.41
C PHE A 153 1.70 -21.23 7.60
N SER A 154 1.80 -22.54 7.91
CA SER A 154 1.08 -23.12 9.04
C SER A 154 1.56 -22.54 10.37
N LEU A 155 2.87 -22.32 10.54
CA LEU A 155 3.41 -21.66 11.73
C LEU A 155 2.87 -20.23 11.88
N SER A 156 2.86 -19.45 10.80
CA SER A 156 2.38 -18.07 10.82
C SER A 156 0.86 -17.98 11.07
N PHE A 157 0.08 -18.88 10.47
CA PHE A 157 -1.36 -18.98 10.71
C PHE A 157 -1.69 -19.33 12.17
N LEU A 158 -0.98 -20.33 12.74
CA LEU A 158 -1.14 -20.71 14.14
C LEU A 158 -0.64 -19.61 15.09
N TRP A 159 0.41 -18.87 14.69
CA TRP A 159 0.87 -17.71 15.43
C TRP A 159 -0.18 -16.60 15.45
N GLY A 160 -0.83 -16.31 14.31
CA GLY A 160 -1.95 -15.36 14.25
C GLY A 160 -3.10 -15.75 15.20
N PHE A 161 -3.47 -17.04 15.23
CA PHE A 161 -4.43 -17.56 16.20
C PHE A 161 -4.00 -17.35 17.64
N PHE A 162 -2.75 -17.69 17.94
CA PHE A 162 -2.18 -17.50 19.26
C PHE A 162 -2.18 -16.03 19.67
N GLN A 163 -1.78 -15.10 18.80
CA GLN A 163 -1.82 -13.67 19.07
C GLN A 163 -3.24 -13.17 19.31
N TRP A 164 -4.19 -13.60 18.48
CA TRP A 164 -5.61 -13.27 18.64
C TRP A 164 -6.12 -13.68 20.03
N PHE A 165 -5.75 -14.86 20.53
CA PHE A 165 -6.19 -15.35 21.84
C PHE A 165 -5.89 -14.38 23.01
N TYR A 166 -4.83 -13.56 22.90
CA TYR A 166 -4.40 -12.59 23.92
C TYR A 166 -4.80 -11.13 23.64
N SER A 167 -5.59 -10.88 22.59
CA SER A 167 -6.00 -9.53 22.17
C SER A 167 -7.39 -9.11 22.67
N GLY A 168 -7.82 -9.58 23.85
CA GLY A 168 -9.17 -9.44 24.40
C GLY A 168 -9.62 -8.03 24.82
N GLY A 169 -9.04 -6.96 24.28
CA GLY A 169 -9.44 -5.58 24.57
C GLY A 169 -8.55 -4.51 23.93
N ASP A 170 -8.88 -3.24 24.19
CA ASP A 170 -8.13 -2.10 23.66
C ASP A 170 -6.68 -2.11 24.18
N GLN A 171 -5.71 -2.00 23.27
CA GLN A 171 -4.27 -2.08 23.59
C GLN A 171 -3.86 -3.37 24.32
N CYS A 172 -4.53 -4.50 24.05
CA CYS A 172 -4.14 -5.80 24.58
C CYS A 172 -3.44 -6.67 23.51
N GLY A 173 -2.52 -7.52 23.96
CA GLY A 173 -1.92 -8.60 23.15
C GLY A 173 -0.44 -8.44 22.86
N PHE A 174 0.12 -9.41 22.14
CA PHE A 174 1.54 -9.44 21.78
C PHE A 174 1.96 -8.27 20.88
N SER A 175 1.01 -7.70 20.15
CA SER A 175 1.22 -6.48 19.35
C SER A 175 1.52 -5.23 20.18
N GLN A 176 1.47 -5.32 21.52
CA GLN A 176 1.81 -4.23 22.44
C GLN A 176 2.96 -4.61 23.39
N PHE A 177 3.69 -5.69 23.11
CA PHE A 177 4.72 -6.21 24.00
C PHE A 177 5.92 -5.23 24.11
N PRO A 178 6.23 -4.66 25.30
CA PRO A 178 7.22 -3.60 25.47
C PRO A 178 8.65 -4.17 25.45
N THR A 179 9.08 -4.67 24.30
CA THR A 179 10.35 -5.39 24.09
C THR A 179 11.58 -4.60 24.55
N PHE A 180 11.55 -3.27 24.35
CA PHE A 180 12.64 -2.36 24.72
C PHE A 180 12.33 -1.52 25.98
N GLY A 181 11.33 -1.95 26.76
CA GLY A 181 10.84 -1.25 27.94
C GLY A 181 9.69 -0.28 27.67
N LEU A 182 9.01 0.13 28.73
CA LEU A 182 7.76 0.92 28.66
C LEU A 182 7.95 2.34 28.10
N LYS A 183 9.13 2.94 28.31
CA LYS A 183 9.45 4.27 27.76
C LYS A 183 9.57 4.22 26.24
N ALA A 184 10.26 3.21 25.71
CA ALA A 184 10.39 2.96 24.29
C ALA A 184 9.03 2.60 23.67
N TRP A 185 8.24 1.78 24.37
CA TRP A 185 6.88 1.43 23.95
C TRP A 185 5.97 2.65 23.76
N LYS A 186 6.01 3.63 24.68
CA LYS A 186 5.27 4.90 24.53
C LYS A 186 5.68 5.70 23.28
N GLN A 187 6.90 5.51 22.79
CA GLN A 187 7.40 6.09 21.55
C GLN A 187 7.26 5.15 20.35
N THR A 188 6.41 4.13 20.43
CA THR A 188 6.20 3.10 19.39
C THR A 188 7.39 2.19 19.10
N PHE A 189 8.47 2.25 19.90
CA PHE A 189 9.61 1.33 19.76
C PHE A 189 9.34 0.04 20.53
N PHE A 190 8.75 -0.92 19.84
CA PHE A 190 8.56 -2.28 20.32
C PHE A 190 8.47 -3.24 19.13
N PHE A 191 8.70 -4.52 19.37
CA PHE A 191 8.48 -5.57 18.38
C PHE A 191 7.03 -6.02 18.46
N ASP A 192 6.27 -5.90 17.36
CA ASP A 192 4.83 -6.23 17.34
C ASP A 192 4.54 -7.69 16.96
N PHE A 193 5.59 -8.45 16.67
CA PHE A 193 5.55 -9.86 16.32
C PHE A 193 4.69 -10.14 15.08
N SER A 194 4.58 -9.18 14.15
CA SER A 194 3.87 -9.38 12.89
C SER A 194 4.71 -10.21 11.93
N MET A 195 4.27 -11.43 11.65
CA MET A 195 4.93 -12.30 10.67
C MET A 195 4.82 -11.73 9.26
N THR A 196 3.79 -10.93 8.97
CA THR A 196 3.69 -10.15 7.72
C THR A 196 4.85 -9.17 7.56
N TYR A 197 5.15 -8.34 8.56
CA TYR A 197 6.23 -7.36 8.49
C TYR A 197 7.61 -8.02 8.49
N ILE A 198 7.79 -9.09 9.27
CA ILE A 198 9.03 -9.88 9.23
C ILE A 198 9.23 -10.47 7.83
N GLY A 199 8.20 -11.09 7.24
CA GLY A 199 8.25 -11.65 5.90
C GLY A 199 8.53 -10.59 4.83
N ALA A 200 7.88 -9.43 4.89
CA ALA A 200 8.17 -8.30 4.00
C ALA A 200 9.63 -7.83 4.16
N GLY A 201 10.12 -7.74 5.40
CA GLY A 201 11.51 -7.40 5.73
C GLY A 201 12.55 -8.40 5.22
N MET A 202 12.17 -9.67 5.04
CA MET A 202 13.02 -10.70 4.42
C MET A 202 13.15 -10.52 2.89
N ILE A 203 12.13 -9.94 2.24
CA ILE A 203 12.11 -9.73 0.78
C ILE A 203 12.72 -8.37 0.41
N CYS A 204 12.46 -7.34 1.21
CA CYS A 204 13.01 -6.00 1.02
C CYS A 204 14.54 -5.98 1.13
N SER A 205 15.18 -5.10 0.37
CA SER A 205 16.62 -4.89 0.49
C SER A 205 17.00 -4.36 1.87
N HIS A 206 18.19 -4.73 2.37
CA HIS A 206 18.69 -4.22 3.65
C HIS A 206 18.75 -2.69 3.69
N LEU A 207 19.02 -2.03 2.55
CA LEU A 207 19.03 -0.56 2.46
C LEU A 207 17.65 0.04 2.77
N VAL A 208 16.57 -0.58 2.30
CA VAL A 208 15.20 -0.14 2.59
C VAL A 208 14.93 -0.26 4.10
N ASN A 209 15.24 -1.41 4.70
CA ASN A 209 14.95 -1.64 6.12
C ASN A 209 15.80 -0.77 7.05
N LEU A 210 17.07 -0.55 6.70
CA LEU A 210 17.92 0.41 7.44
C LEU A 210 17.43 1.85 7.28
N SER A 211 16.93 2.22 6.09
CA SER A 211 16.31 3.54 5.88
C SER A 211 15.02 3.69 6.68
N LEU A 212 14.21 2.63 6.79
CA LEU A 212 13.04 2.58 7.67
C LEU A 212 13.46 2.77 9.13
N LEU A 213 14.48 2.07 9.61
CA LEU A 213 14.97 2.22 10.98
C LEU A 213 15.49 3.63 11.25
N LEU A 214 16.25 4.21 10.32
CA LEU A 214 16.70 5.60 10.40
C LEU A 214 15.52 6.56 10.48
N GLY A 215 14.49 6.36 9.65
CA GLY A 215 13.25 7.14 9.67
C GLY A 215 12.51 7.02 11.00
N ALA A 216 12.45 5.83 11.59
CA ALA A 216 11.83 5.57 12.89
C ALA A 216 12.57 6.29 14.03
N VAL A 217 13.90 6.20 14.07
CA VAL A 217 14.75 6.90 15.05
C VAL A 217 14.59 8.42 14.92
N LEU A 218 14.64 8.94 13.70
CA LEU A 218 14.50 10.37 13.45
C LEU A 218 13.11 10.88 13.88
N SER A 219 12.04 10.17 13.53
CA SER A 219 10.66 10.60 13.79
C SER A 219 10.25 10.39 15.25
N TRP A 220 10.04 9.13 15.64
CA TRP A 220 9.50 8.78 16.95
C TRP A 220 10.54 8.83 18.07
N GLY A 221 11.83 8.69 17.74
CA GLY A 221 12.91 8.75 18.72
C GLY A 221 13.34 10.18 19.07
N ILE A 222 13.35 11.08 18.07
CA ILE A 222 13.91 12.43 18.23
C ILE A 222 12.85 13.51 17.99
N MET A 223 12.30 13.60 16.78
CA MET A 223 11.46 14.74 16.38
C MET A 223 10.15 14.85 17.16
N TRP A 224 9.36 13.78 17.25
CA TRP A 224 8.06 13.84 17.92
C TRP A 224 8.18 14.10 19.42
N PRO A 225 9.11 13.46 20.16
CA PRO A 225 9.35 13.81 21.56
C PRO A 225 9.78 15.28 21.77
N LEU A 226 10.66 15.80 20.91
CA LEU A 226 11.11 17.20 20.99
C LEU A 226 9.98 18.19 20.70
N ILE A 227 9.23 17.98 19.61
CA ILE A 227 8.09 18.83 19.24
C ILE A 227 6.99 18.74 20.30
N HIS A 228 6.75 17.55 20.85
CA HIS A 228 5.80 17.37 21.95
C HIS A 228 6.20 18.17 23.20
N GLY A 229 7.50 18.30 23.49
CA GLY A 229 8.02 19.14 24.58
C GLY A 229 7.77 20.64 24.39
N LEU A 230 7.53 21.09 23.16
CA LEU A 230 7.24 22.49 22.79
C LEU A 230 5.73 22.79 22.73
N LYS A 231 4.92 21.92 23.33
CA LYS A 231 3.47 22.12 23.47
C LYS A 231 3.19 23.38 24.28
N GLY A 232 2.35 24.28 23.75
CA GLY A 232 2.08 25.60 24.32
C GLY A 232 2.71 26.73 23.50
N ASP A 233 3.92 26.51 22.99
CA ASP A 233 4.65 27.50 22.18
C ASP A 233 4.40 27.28 20.68
N TRP A 234 4.66 26.07 20.18
CA TRP A 234 4.57 25.76 18.74
C TRP A 234 3.14 25.39 18.30
N PHE A 235 2.36 24.82 19.22
CA PHE A 235 0.96 24.50 19.00
C PHE A 235 0.16 24.56 20.32
N PRO A 236 -1.15 24.86 20.26
CA PRO A 236 -1.97 25.07 21.45
C PRO A 236 -2.05 23.84 22.36
N ALA A 237 -1.89 24.06 23.67
CA ALA A 237 -1.95 22.97 24.66
C ALA A 237 -3.36 22.40 24.88
N SER A 238 -4.40 23.18 24.55
CA SER A 238 -5.82 22.86 24.74
C SER A 238 -6.40 21.90 23.69
N LEU A 239 -5.71 21.70 22.58
CA LEU A 239 -6.20 20.85 21.49
C LEU A 239 -5.86 19.38 21.72
N SER A 240 -6.78 18.49 21.34
CA SER A 240 -6.54 17.05 21.32
C SER A 240 -5.43 16.69 20.33
N GLU A 241 -4.64 15.66 20.63
CA GLU A 241 -3.58 15.16 19.73
C GLU A 241 -4.12 14.67 18.38
N SER A 242 -5.42 14.38 18.30
CA SER A 242 -6.10 14.03 17.05
C SER A 242 -6.33 15.23 16.11
N SER A 243 -6.16 16.46 16.60
CA SER A 243 -6.31 17.68 15.79
C SER A 243 -5.12 17.89 14.87
N MET A 244 -5.38 18.38 13.66
CA MET A 244 -4.32 18.71 12.68
C MET A 244 -3.57 20.00 13.03
N LYS A 245 -4.13 20.82 13.92
CA LYS A 245 -3.44 21.96 14.54
C LYS A 245 -2.50 21.51 15.69
N SER A 246 -2.37 20.21 15.94
CA SER A 246 -1.49 19.62 16.96
C SER A 246 -0.34 18.80 16.33
N LEU A 247 0.35 18.00 17.13
CA LEU A 247 1.45 17.11 16.70
C LEU A 247 1.11 16.26 15.45
N THR A 248 -0.15 15.86 15.28
CA THR A 248 -0.59 15.08 14.10
C THR A 248 -0.42 15.84 12.79
N GLY A 249 -0.54 17.18 12.79
CA GLY A 249 -0.26 18.01 11.61
C GLY A 249 1.19 17.84 11.15
N TYR A 250 2.15 17.99 12.06
CA TYR A 250 3.58 17.78 11.75
C TYR A 250 3.85 16.36 11.23
N LYS A 251 3.30 15.34 11.88
CA LYS A 251 3.42 13.93 11.46
C LYS A 251 2.98 13.74 10.02
N VAL A 252 1.80 14.26 9.65
CA VAL A 252 1.23 14.07 8.31
C VAL A 252 2.01 14.87 7.25
N PHE A 253 2.20 16.17 7.46
CA PHE A 253 2.75 17.05 6.43
C PHE A 253 4.26 16.86 6.20
N ILE A 254 5.05 16.57 7.23
CA ILE A 254 6.50 16.31 7.07
C ILE A 254 6.71 15.00 6.30
N SER A 255 5.93 13.96 6.61
CA SER A 255 5.98 12.68 5.88
C SER A 255 5.64 12.86 4.41
N ILE A 256 4.57 13.61 4.13
CA ILE A 256 4.16 13.97 2.77
C ILE A 256 5.28 14.73 2.04
N ALA A 257 5.94 15.68 2.70
CA ALA A 257 7.01 16.45 2.09
C ALA A 257 8.21 15.57 1.68
N LEU A 258 8.60 14.61 2.53
CA LEU A 258 9.61 13.60 2.19
C LEU A 258 9.18 12.73 1.00
N ILE A 259 7.97 12.18 1.05
CA ILE A 259 7.40 11.30 0.03
C ILE A 259 7.32 12.01 -1.32
N LEU A 260 6.80 13.24 -1.34
CA LEU A 260 6.68 14.05 -2.56
C LEU A 260 8.05 14.49 -3.09
N GLY A 261 8.99 14.88 -2.23
CA GLY A 261 10.33 15.29 -2.66
C GLY A 261 11.09 14.16 -3.36
N ASP A 262 11.06 12.97 -2.76
CA ASP A 262 11.69 11.77 -3.33
C ASP A 262 10.98 11.30 -4.62
N GLY A 263 9.66 11.20 -4.56
CA GLY A 263 8.85 10.76 -5.69
C GLY A 263 8.97 11.70 -6.89
N LEU A 264 8.91 13.01 -6.66
CA LEU A 264 9.01 14.01 -7.72
C LEU A 264 10.40 14.03 -8.35
N TYR A 265 11.47 13.89 -7.55
CA TYR A 265 12.83 13.76 -8.09
C TYR A 265 12.94 12.56 -9.03
N ASN A 266 12.50 11.38 -8.59
CA ASN A 266 12.55 10.16 -9.39
C ASN A 266 11.65 10.26 -10.63
N PHE A 267 10.47 10.85 -10.52
CA PHE A 267 9.57 11.08 -11.65
C PHE A 267 10.21 12.00 -12.71
N LEU A 268 10.75 13.15 -12.30
CA LEU A 268 11.41 14.09 -13.21
C LEU A 268 12.66 13.50 -13.84
N LYS A 269 13.47 12.77 -13.07
CA LYS A 269 14.64 12.03 -13.55
C LYS A 269 14.24 11.05 -14.65
N ILE A 270 13.21 10.23 -14.40
CA ILE A 270 12.73 9.25 -15.38
C ILE A 270 12.15 9.93 -16.62
N LEU A 271 11.36 10.99 -16.44
CA LEU A 271 10.80 11.74 -17.55
C LEU A 271 11.93 12.30 -18.43
N PHE A 272 12.95 12.91 -17.80
CA PHE A 272 14.13 13.44 -18.49
C PHE A 272 14.87 12.36 -19.30
N TYR A 273 15.23 11.23 -18.69
CA TYR A 273 15.92 10.15 -19.38
C TYR A 273 15.06 9.52 -20.48
N THR A 274 13.76 9.35 -20.23
CA THR A 274 12.81 8.80 -21.21
C THR A 274 12.69 9.73 -22.42
N THR A 275 12.43 11.03 -22.21
CA THR A 275 12.35 12.02 -23.29
C THR A 275 13.67 12.13 -24.06
N ARG A 276 14.82 12.13 -23.37
CA ARG A 276 16.13 12.13 -24.01
C ARG A 276 16.33 10.87 -24.85
N SER A 277 16.00 9.69 -24.33
CA SER A 277 16.15 8.43 -25.05
C SER A 277 15.26 8.36 -26.30
N ILE A 278 14.02 8.88 -26.24
CA ILE A 278 13.11 8.96 -27.38
C ILE A 278 13.63 9.93 -28.43
N ARG A 279 14.13 11.11 -28.03
CA ARG A 279 14.75 12.08 -28.96
C ARG A 279 16.00 11.51 -29.62
N MET A 280 16.82 10.77 -28.90
CA MET A 280 18.01 10.10 -29.44
C MET A 280 17.65 8.94 -30.39
N ARG A 281 16.65 8.10 -30.05
CA ARG A 281 16.13 7.04 -30.95
C ARG A 281 15.44 7.59 -32.19
N SER A 282 14.77 8.73 -32.06
CA SER A 282 14.17 9.44 -33.22
C SER A 282 15.23 10.05 -34.14
N LYS A 283 16.44 10.33 -33.63
CA LYS A 283 17.59 10.79 -34.42
C LYS A 283 18.46 9.63 -34.94
N ALA A 284 18.47 8.48 -34.28
CA ALA A 284 19.25 7.30 -34.65
C ALA A 284 18.34 6.17 -35.17
N LYS A 285 17.88 6.31 -36.43
CA LYS A 285 17.48 5.13 -37.23
C LYS A 285 18.75 4.52 -37.82
N GLY A 286 19.35 3.55 -37.13
CA GLY A 286 20.43 2.74 -37.67
C GLY A 286 21.26 1.99 -36.63
N VAL A 287 21.31 0.66 -36.80
CA VAL A 287 22.39 -0.29 -36.39
C VAL A 287 22.34 -0.90 -34.96
N THR A 288 21.85 -2.15 -34.98
CA THR A 288 22.31 -3.47 -34.45
C THR A 288 22.82 -3.72 -33.01
N LYS A 289 22.47 -4.95 -32.58
CA LYS A 289 22.70 -5.69 -31.33
C LYS A 289 24.19 -5.94 -31.01
N ALA A 290 24.47 -6.11 -29.71
CA ALA A 290 25.59 -6.90 -29.21
C ALA A 290 25.14 -7.74 -28.00
N THR A 291 25.69 -8.96 -27.95
CA THR A 291 25.36 -10.10 -27.09
C THR A 291 26.26 -10.20 -25.86
N ASP A 292 25.68 -10.86 -24.84
CA ASP A 292 26.28 -11.85 -23.93
C ASP A 292 26.69 -11.46 -22.49
N HIS A 293 25.96 -12.01 -21.53
CA HIS A 293 26.49 -12.54 -20.27
C HIS A 293 25.59 -13.67 -19.77
N GLN A 294 25.95 -14.90 -20.15
CA GLN A 294 25.18 -16.14 -20.01
C GLN A 294 24.92 -16.63 -18.57
N ASN A 295 23.76 -17.27 -18.45
CA ASN A 295 23.28 -18.24 -17.43
C ASN A 295 22.39 -17.74 -16.28
N HIS A 296 22.53 -16.54 -15.73
CA HIS A 296 21.47 -15.92 -14.89
C HIS A 296 20.65 -14.87 -15.65
N LEU A 297 21.20 -14.40 -16.77
CA LEU A 297 20.61 -13.38 -17.64
C LEU A 297 19.60 -13.98 -18.63
N ILE A 298 19.68 -15.28 -18.94
CA ILE A 298 18.84 -15.93 -19.97
C ILE A 298 17.38 -16.01 -19.53
N ASP A 299 17.10 -16.42 -18.28
CA ASP A 299 15.74 -16.45 -17.73
C ASP A 299 15.15 -15.04 -17.58
N ASP A 300 15.95 -14.09 -17.08
CA ASP A 300 15.53 -12.68 -16.98
C ASP A 300 15.29 -12.08 -18.38
N LEU A 301 16.11 -12.41 -19.38
CA LEU A 301 15.94 -11.98 -20.78
C LEU A 301 14.69 -12.60 -21.40
N HIS A 302 14.44 -13.90 -21.21
CA HIS A 302 13.23 -14.57 -21.71
C HIS A 302 11.97 -13.99 -21.08
N ARG A 303 12.00 -13.73 -19.76
CA ARG A 303 10.90 -13.12 -19.00
C ARG A 303 10.67 -11.67 -19.43
N ASN A 304 11.74 -10.92 -19.66
CA ASN A 304 11.68 -9.56 -20.21
C ASN A 304 11.14 -9.58 -21.64
N GLU A 305 11.58 -10.52 -22.48
CA GLU A 305 11.14 -10.64 -23.87
C GLU A 305 9.66 -10.99 -23.96
N PHE A 306 9.17 -11.95 -23.16
CA PHE A 306 7.75 -12.30 -23.11
C PHE A 306 6.86 -11.14 -22.60
N PHE A 307 7.27 -10.48 -21.52
CA PHE A 307 6.57 -9.30 -20.97
C PHE A 307 6.52 -8.12 -21.96
N MET A 308 7.52 -8.01 -22.84
CA MET A 308 7.61 -7.00 -23.89
C MET A 308 6.88 -7.39 -25.19
N ARG A 309 6.80 -8.68 -25.52
CA ARG A 309 6.18 -9.23 -26.75
C ARG A 309 4.66 -9.04 -26.75
N GLU A 310 4.01 -9.17 -25.60
CA GLU A 310 2.58 -8.84 -25.40
C GLU A 310 2.39 -7.44 -24.80
N SER A 311 3.13 -6.46 -25.30
CA SER A 311 3.03 -5.10 -24.78
C SER A 311 1.66 -4.47 -25.05
N ILE A 312 1.15 -3.73 -24.06
CA ILE A 312 -0.08 -2.93 -24.22
C ILE A 312 0.31 -1.70 -25.05
N PRO A 313 -0.36 -1.42 -26.17
CA PRO A 313 -0.05 -0.26 -26.98
C PRO A 313 -0.15 1.01 -26.13
N ILE A 314 0.89 1.84 -26.12
CA ILE A 314 0.90 3.10 -25.35
C ILE A 314 -0.29 3.98 -25.75
N TRP A 315 -0.63 4.00 -27.05
CA TRP A 315 -1.81 4.69 -27.56
C TRP A 315 -3.10 4.24 -26.88
N LEU A 316 -3.29 2.95 -26.62
CA LEU A 316 -4.49 2.43 -25.94
C LEU A 316 -4.59 2.96 -24.50
N ALA A 317 -3.46 3.00 -23.79
CA ALA A 317 -3.42 3.54 -22.43
C ALA A 317 -3.70 5.05 -22.42
N LEU A 318 -3.11 5.81 -23.35
CA LEU A 318 -3.31 7.26 -23.46
C LEU A 318 -4.74 7.62 -23.87
N THR A 319 -5.29 6.96 -24.90
CA THR A 319 -6.66 7.23 -25.35
C THR A 319 -7.68 6.83 -24.31
N GLY A 320 -7.50 5.68 -23.66
CA GLY A 320 -8.37 5.26 -22.57
C GLY A 320 -8.28 6.20 -21.36
N TYR A 321 -7.07 6.64 -20.98
CA TYR A 321 -6.89 7.62 -19.89
C TYR A 321 -7.63 8.92 -20.19
N VAL A 322 -7.47 9.47 -21.39
CA VAL A 322 -8.17 10.70 -21.82
C VAL A 322 -9.68 10.49 -21.84
N PHE A 323 -10.16 9.37 -22.38
CA PHE A 323 -11.58 9.04 -22.45
C PHE A 323 -12.23 8.98 -21.05
N PHE A 324 -11.68 8.19 -20.13
CA PHE A 324 -12.21 8.10 -18.77
C PHE A 324 -12.03 9.41 -17.97
N SER A 325 -10.98 10.18 -18.26
CA SER A 325 -10.79 11.51 -17.68
C SER A 325 -11.89 12.48 -18.11
N ILE A 326 -12.24 12.51 -19.40
CA ILE A 326 -13.32 13.37 -19.93
C ILE A 326 -14.67 13.01 -19.27
N ILE A 327 -14.99 11.71 -19.19
CA ILE A 327 -16.21 11.24 -18.51
C ILE A 327 -16.25 11.76 -17.08
N SER A 328 -15.15 11.63 -16.36
CA SER A 328 -15.10 12.05 -14.96
C SER A 328 -15.13 13.57 -14.77
N ILE A 329 -14.52 14.34 -15.68
CA ILE A 329 -14.59 15.82 -15.70
C ILE A 329 -16.04 16.29 -15.86
N ILE A 330 -16.88 15.53 -16.57
CA ILE A 330 -18.30 15.85 -16.75
C ILE A 330 -19.13 15.34 -15.57
N VAL A 331 -18.97 14.06 -15.19
CA VAL A 331 -19.84 13.40 -14.22
C VAL A 331 -19.59 13.90 -12.78
N ILE A 332 -18.33 14.12 -12.39
CA ILE A 332 -18.02 14.50 -10.99
C ILE A 332 -18.64 15.85 -10.60
N PRO A 333 -18.54 16.93 -11.42
CA PRO A 333 -19.20 18.20 -11.10
C PRO A 333 -20.73 18.12 -11.11
N LEU A 334 -21.33 17.23 -11.93
CA LEU A 334 -22.78 16.98 -11.89
C LEU A 334 -23.21 16.32 -10.57
N MET A 335 -22.36 15.43 -10.04
CA MET A 335 -22.60 14.76 -8.76
C MET A 335 -22.31 15.67 -7.56
N PHE A 336 -21.30 16.53 -7.67
CA PHE A 336 -20.79 17.41 -6.63
C PHE A 336 -20.52 18.80 -7.21
N PRO A 337 -21.53 19.68 -7.27
CA PRO A 337 -21.39 21.03 -7.85
C PRO A 337 -20.27 21.87 -7.23
N GLN A 338 -19.91 21.58 -5.98
CA GLN A 338 -18.83 22.23 -5.25
C GLN A 338 -17.46 21.95 -5.86
N LEU A 339 -17.28 20.78 -6.51
CA LEU A 339 -16.04 20.42 -7.21
C LEU A 339 -16.16 20.76 -8.70
N LYS A 340 -15.87 22.00 -9.04
CA LYS A 340 -15.92 22.52 -10.42
C LYS A 340 -14.99 21.74 -11.37
N TRP A 341 -15.36 21.67 -12.65
CA TRP A 341 -14.67 20.89 -13.68
C TRP A 341 -13.17 21.17 -13.78
N TYR A 342 -12.75 22.43 -13.61
CA TYR A 342 -11.35 22.81 -13.74
C TYR A 342 -10.47 22.24 -12.61
N TYR A 343 -11.03 21.99 -11.41
CA TYR A 343 -10.31 21.30 -10.34
C TYR A 343 -10.04 19.83 -10.71
N VAL A 344 -11.00 19.17 -11.35
CA VAL A 344 -10.86 17.79 -11.81
C VAL A 344 -9.79 17.70 -12.91
N VAL A 345 -9.76 18.68 -13.84
CA VAL A 345 -8.72 18.76 -14.88
C VAL A 345 -7.32 18.87 -14.26
N VAL A 346 -7.12 19.80 -13.33
CA VAL A 346 -5.81 19.97 -12.66
C VAL A 346 -5.42 18.71 -11.89
N ALA A 347 -6.38 18.08 -11.18
CA ALA A 347 -6.15 16.83 -10.47
C ALA A 347 -5.66 15.72 -11.42
N TYR A 348 -6.27 15.56 -12.59
CA TYR A 348 -5.86 14.54 -13.57
C TYR A 348 -4.58 14.86 -14.34
N ILE A 349 -4.17 16.12 -14.41
CA ILE A 349 -2.83 16.45 -14.93
C ILE A 349 -1.76 16.00 -13.93
N LEU A 350 -2.01 16.17 -12.62
CA LEU A 350 -1.05 15.82 -11.57
C LEU A 350 -1.10 14.33 -11.18
N ALA A 351 -2.23 13.66 -11.37
CA ALA A 351 -2.47 12.31 -10.87
C ALA A 351 -1.45 11.25 -11.36
N PRO A 352 -1.00 11.22 -12.63
CA PRO A 352 0.01 10.25 -13.06
C PRO A 352 1.36 10.42 -12.35
N SER A 353 1.75 11.65 -12.04
CA SER A 353 2.97 11.94 -11.26
C SER A 353 2.82 11.41 -9.84
N LEU A 354 1.71 11.71 -9.16
CA LEU A 354 1.44 11.22 -7.81
C LEU A 354 1.31 9.69 -7.76
N GLY A 355 0.66 9.10 -8.77
CA GLY A 355 0.55 7.66 -8.94
C GLY A 355 1.92 7.01 -9.07
N PHE A 356 2.80 7.59 -9.88
CA PHE A 356 4.17 7.11 -10.04
C PHE A 356 4.94 7.17 -8.71
N CYS A 357 4.86 8.29 -7.99
CA CYS A 357 5.54 8.47 -6.70
C CYS A 357 5.10 7.40 -5.70
N ASN A 358 3.79 7.13 -5.63
CA ASN A 358 3.23 6.11 -4.74
C ASN A 358 3.65 4.70 -5.15
N ALA A 359 3.52 4.36 -6.43
CA ALA A 359 3.87 3.05 -6.95
C ALA A 359 5.38 2.77 -6.81
N TYR A 360 6.23 3.79 -6.93
CA TYR A 360 7.67 3.69 -6.66
C TYR A 360 7.94 3.37 -5.19
N GLY A 361 7.33 4.10 -4.27
CA GLY A 361 7.46 3.86 -2.83
C GLY A 361 6.94 2.49 -2.42
N ALA A 362 5.77 2.08 -2.94
CA ALA A 362 5.21 0.75 -2.74
C ALA A 362 6.11 -0.35 -3.32
N GLY A 363 6.76 -0.10 -4.47
CA GLY A 363 7.73 -1.02 -5.05
C GLY A 363 8.99 -1.25 -4.21
N LEU A 364 9.36 -0.30 -3.35
CA LEU A 364 10.49 -0.40 -2.43
C LEU A 364 10.11 -0.97 -1.06
N THR A 365 8.98 -0.54 -0.50
CA THR A 365 8.61 -0.76 0.91
C THR A 365 7.40 -1.70 1.09
N ASP A 366 6.72 -2.06 0.01
CA ASP A 366 5.42 -2.75 0.00
C ASP A 366 4.24 -1.93 0.55
N MET A 367 4.44 -0.64 0.80
CA MET A 367 3.46 0.22 1.45
C MET A 367 2.80 1.18 0.45
N ASN A 368 1.50 1.00 0.23
CA ASN A 368 0.68 1.91 -0.57
C ASN A 368 0.19 3.09 0.28
N MET A 369 0.70 4.29 0.00
CA MET A 369 0.47 5.51 0.78
C MET A 369 -0.54 6.45 0.11
N ALA A 370 -1.43 5.95 -0.75
CA ALA A 370 -2.39 6.76 -1.52
C ALA A 370 -3.23 7.71 -0.65
N TYR A 371 -3.56 7.32 0.59
CA TYR A 371 -4.31 8.16 1.51
C TYR A 371 -3.57 9.45 1.91
N ASN A 372 -2.24 9.46 1.94
CA ASN A 372 -1.44 10.65 2.23
C ASN A 372 -1.47 11.64 1.08
N TYR A 373 -1.32 11.15 -0.16
CA TYR A 373 -1.51 11.95 -1.36
C TYR A 373 -2.94 12.50 -1.45
N GLY A 374 -3.92 11.68 -1.05
CA GLY A 374 -5.31 12.11 -0.90
C GLY A 374 -5.46 13.29 0.07
N LYS A 375 -4.80 13.26 1.24
CA LYS A 375 -4.82 14.38 2.21
C LYS A 375 -4.18 15.66 1.66
N VAL A 376 -3.14 15.57 0.82
CA VAL A 376 -2.59 16.75 0.12
C VAL A 376 -3.62 17.33 -0.84
N ALA A 377 -4.20 16.48 -1.68
CA ALA A 377 -5.25 16.88 -2.61
C ALA A 377 -6.44 17.49 -1.88
N LEU A 378 -6.83 16.91 -0.75
CA LEU A 378 -7.86 17.43 0.14
C LEU A 378 -7.55 18.86 0.57
N PHE A 379 -6.36 19.09 1.14
CA PHE A 379 -5.98 20.38 1.67
C PHE A 379 -5.87 21.44 0.56
N VAL A 380 -5.21 21.10 -0.55
CA VAL A 380 -5.03 22.00 -1.69
C VAL A 380 -6.37 22.37 -2.33
N LEU A 381 -7.23 21.39 -2.59
CA LEU A 381 -8.53 21.65 -3.22
C LEU A 381 -9.49 22.37 -2.26
N ALA A 382 -9.44 22.08 -0.96
CA ALA A 382 -10.20 22.83 0.04
C ALA A 382 -9.75 24.30 0.09
N ALA A 383 -8.45 24.56 0.06
CA ALA A 383 -7.90 25.92 0.04
C ALA A 383 -8.27 26.69 -1.24
N LEU A 384 -8.22 26.03 -2.40
CA LEU A 384 -8.51 26.68 -3.69
C LEU A 384 -10.01 26.94 -3.90
N SER A 385 -10.89 26.07 -3.40
CA SER A 385 -12.34 26.19 -3.56
C SER A 385 -12.99 27.24 -2.66
N GLY A 386 -12.26 27.77 -1.68
CA GLY A 386 -12.73 28.86 -0.82
C GLY A 386 -13.74 28.42 0.25
N LYS A 387 -14.20 29.38 1.06
CA LYS A 387 -14.93 29.12 2.30
C LYS A 387 -16.25 28.36 2.15
N ASN A 388 -16.97 28.57 1.06
CA ASN A 388 -18.32 28.01 0.90
C ASN A 388 -18.32 26.56 0.41
N ASP A 389 -17.42 26.23 -0.52
CA ASP A 389 -17.41 24.95 -1.25
C ASP A 389 -16.23 24.05 -0.86
N GLY A 390 -15.24 24.59 -0.12
CA GLY A 390 -13.94 23.95 0.08
C GLY A 390 -13.97 22.62 0.81
N VAL A 391 -14.83 22.46 1.83
CA VAL A 391 -14.92 21.19 2.57
C VAL A 391 -15.38 20.03 1.67
N VAL A 392 -16.43 20.25 0.89
CA VAL A 392 -16.97 19.22 -0.02
C VAL A 392 -16.01 18.98 -1.19
N ALA A 393 -15.51 20.05 -1.82
CA ALA A 393 -14.56 19.96 -2.92
C ALA A 393 -13.26 19.23 -2.51
N GLY A 394 -12.73 19.55 -1.33
CA GLY A 394 -11.56 18.90 -0.75
C GLY A 394 -11.78 17.42 -0.48
N MET A 395 -12.89 17.02 0.15
CA MET A 395 -13.17 15.61 0.44
C MET A 395 -13.42 14.77 -0.83
N VAL A 396 -14.14 15.30 -1.82
CA VAL A 396 -14.37 14.61 -3.09
C VAL A 396 -13.07 14.53 -3.89
N GLY A 397 -12.30 15.62 -3.95
CA GLY A 397 -11.00 15.67 -4.61
C GLY A 397 -9.93 14.77 -3.95
N CYS A 398 -10.00 14.62 -2.63
CA CYS A 398 -9.23 13.62 -1.89
C CYS A 398 -9.53 12.22 -2.41
N GLY A 399 -10.82 11.86 -2.49
CA GLY A 399 -11.26 10.57 -3.01
C GLY A 399 -10.79 10.34 -4.45
N LEU A 400 -10.90 11.37 -5.30
CA LEU A 400 -10.46 11.35 -6.69
C LEU A 400 -8.98 10.97 -6.81
N ILE A 401 -8.10 11.73 -6.17
CA ILE A 401 -6.64 11.49 -6.25
C ILE A 401 -6.29 10.16 -5.59
N LYS A 402 -6.85 9.88 -4.41
CA LYS A 402 -6.59 8.63 -3.68
C LYS A 402 -6.94 7.40 -4.53
N SER A 403 -8.12 7.37 -5.16
CA SER A 403 -8.54 6.24 -6.00
C SER A 403 -7.55 5.97 -7.12
N ILE A 404 -7.16 7.00 -7.87
CA ILE A 404 -6.20 6.87 -8.98
C ILE A 404 -4.86 6.38 -8.45
N VAL A 405 -4.31 7.06 -7.45
CA VAL A 405 -2.96 6.78 -6.92
C VAL A 405 -2.87 5.38 -6.30
N SER A 406 -3.95 4.88 -5.68
CA SER A 406 -4.01 3.51 -5.15
C SER A 406 -4.02 2.49 -6.28
N ILE A 407 -5.02 2.57 -7.16
CA ILE A 407 -5.24 1.58 -8.22
C ILE A 407 -4.04 1.49 -9.15
N SER A 408 -3.42 2.62 -9.45
CA SER A 408 -2.20 2.65 -10.26
C SER A 408 -1.04 1.93 -9.59
N SER A 409 -0.90 2.05 -8.27
CA SER A 409 0.13 1.34 -7.48
C SER A 409 -0.17 -0.16 -7.44
N ASP A 410 -1.41 -0.54 -7.14
CA ASP A 410 -1.83 -1.93 -7.02
C ASP A 410 -1.66 -2.67 -8.37
N LEU A 411 -2.00 -2.01 -9.49
CA LEU A 411 -1.72 -2.53 -10.83
C LEU A 411 -0.22 -2.81 -11.08
N MET A 412 0.68 -2.03 -10.49
CA MET A 412 2.13 -2.30 -10.61
C MET A 412 2.55 -3.53 -9.79
N HIS A 413 1.95 -3.78 -8.62
CA HIS A 413 2.17 -5.04 -7.89
C HIS A 413 1.73 -6.24 -8.73
N ASP A 414 0.61 -6.13 -9.44
CA ASP A 414 0.11 -7.21 -10.27
C ASP A 414 0.92 -7.41 -11.53
N PHE A 415 1.36 -6.33 -12.19
CA PHE A 415 2.29 -6.45 -13.29
C PHE A 415 3.63 -7.04 -12.86
N LYS A 416 4.13 -6.75 -11.64
CA LYS A 416 5.31 -7.43 -11.10
C LYS A 416 5.03 -8.93 -10.95
N SER A 417 3.89 -9.28 -10.38
CA SER A 417 3.48 -10.67 -10.19
C SER A 417 3.40 -11.40 -11.53
N GLY A 418 2.71 -10.80 -12.50
CA GLY A 418 2.56 -11.30 -13.86
C GLY A 418 3.89 -11.41 -14.61
N HIS A 419 4.81 -10.46 -14.41
CA HIS A 419 6.16 -10.55 -14.96
C HIS A 419 6.88 -11.79 -14.43
N LEU A 420 6.82 -12.05 -13.12
CA LEU A 420 7.47 -13.20 -12.48
C LEU A 420 6.80 -14.56 -12.79
N THR A 421 5.50 -14.57 -13.09
CA THR A 421 4.73 -15.78 -13.46
C THR A 421 4.58 -15.97 -14.98
N LEU A 422 5.28 -15.18 -15.80
CA LEU A 422 5.15 -15.19 -17.26
C LEU A 422 3.70 -15.01 -17.75
N THR A 423 2.86 -14.34 -16.97
CA THR A 423 1.48 -14.04 -17.34
C THR A 423 1.42 -12.82 -18.24
N SER A 424 0.54 -12.84 -19.24
CA SER A 424 0.49 -11.73 -20.18
C SER A 424 0.01 -10.42 -19.53
N PRO A 425 0.66 -9.27 -19.81
CA PRO A 425 0.23 -7.99 -19.28
C PRO A 425 -1.16 -7.56 -19.76
N ARG A 426 -1.62 -8.04 -20.92
CA ARG A 426 -2.94 -7.74 -21.46
C ARG A 426 -4.03 -8.45 -20.66
N SER A 427 -3.84 -9.74 -20.39
CA SER A 427 -4.76 -10.51 -19.55
C SER A 427 -4.78 -9.98 -18.12
N MET A 428 -3.63 -9.51 -17.61
CA MET A 428 -3.55 -8.86 -16.30
C MET A 428 -4.37 -7.56 -16.26
N LEU A 429 -4.19 -6.65 -17.23
CA LEU A 429 -4.96 -5.40 -17.30
C LEU A 429 -6.46 -5.66 -17.46
N LEU A 430 -6.85 -6.63 -18.30
CA LEU A 430 -8.25 -6.99 -18.49
C LEU A 430 -8.85 -7.56 -17.20
N SER A 431 -8.13 -8.44 -16.50
CA SER A 431 -8.56 -9.01 -15.22
C SER A 431 -8.74 -7.91 -14.16
N GLN A 432 -7.82 -6.94 -14.13
CA GLN A 432 -7.92 -5.77 -13.25
C GLN A 432 -9.09 -4.87 -13.62
N ALA A 433 -9.38 -4.66 -14.91
CA ALA A 433 -10.55 -3.90 -15.36
C ALA A 433 -11.87 -4.57 -14.94
N VAL A 434 -11.98 -5.89 -15.09
CA VAL A 434 -13.16 -6.66 -14.64
C VAL A 434 -13.29 -6.63 -13.11
N GLY A 435 -12.18 -6.84 -12.40
CA GLY A 435 -12.13 -6.76 -10.93
C GLY A 435 -12.54 -5.39 -10.40
N THR A 436 -12.04 -4.33 -11.04
CA THR A 436 -12.41 -2.94 -10.73
C THR A 436 -13.90 -2.70 -11.00
N ALA A 437 -14.44 -3.14 -12.14
CA ALA A 437 -15.87 -3.00 -12.45
C ALA A 437 -16.76 -3.67 -11.39
N MET A 438 -16.42 -4.91 -11.00
CA MET A 438 -17.13 -5.63 -9.95
C MET A 438 -17.00 -4.91 -8.61
N GLY A 439 -15.79 -4.48 -8.24
CA GLY A 439 -15.53 -3.77 -6.99
C GLY A 439 -16.27 -2.44 -6.88
N CYS A 440 -16.41 -1.70 -7.99
CA CYS A 440 -17.21 -0.46 -8.04
C CYS A 440 -18.67 -0.68 -7.60
N VAL A 441 -19.21 -1.90 -7.75
CA VAL A 441 -20.57 -2.25 -7.32
C VAL A 441 -20.56 -2.92 -5.94
N VAL A 442 -19.69 -3.91 -5.74
CA VAL A 442 -19.66 -4.73 -4.52
C VAL A 442 -19.25 -3.91 -3.30
N ALA A 443 -18.28 -2.99 -3.43
CA ALA A 443 -17.79 -2.21 -2.30
C ALA A 443 -18.85 -1.24 -1.74
N PRO A 444 -19.54 -0.41 -2.55
CA PRO A 444 -20.64 0.41 -2.05
C PRO A 444 -21.80 -0.39 -1.48
N VAL A 445 -22.17 -1.53 -2.08
CA VAL A 445 -23.26 -2.38 -1.59
C VAL A 445 -22.91 -2.98 -0.23
N THR A 446 -21.69 -3.51 -0.07
CA THR A 446 -21.21 -4.07 1.20
C THR A 446 -21.11 -2.99 2.27
N PHE A 447 -20.53 -1.83 1.93
CA PHE A 447 -20.47 -0.69 2.83
C PHE A 447 -21.87 -0.24 3.26
N PHE A 448 -22.83 -0.16 2.33
CA PHE A 448 -24.18 0.31 2.64
C PHE A 448 -24.95 -0.69 3.50
N LEU A 449 -24.76 -2.00 3.29
CA LEU A 449 -25.29 -3.04 4.16
C LEU A 449 -24.79 -2.84 5.60
N PHE A 450 -23.49 -2.61 5.76
CA PHE A 450 -22.90 -2.35 7.07
C PHE A 450 -23.39 -1.03 7.69
N TYR A 451 -23.44 0.04 6.89
CA TYR A 451 -23.91 1.37 7.31
C TYR A 451 -25.39 1.39 7.72
N LYS A 452 -26.22 0.49 7.17
CA LYS A 452 -27.63 0.33 7.56
C LYS A 452 -27.83 -0.63 8.73
N ALA A 453 -27.01 -1.67 8.82
CA ALA A 453 -27.11 -2.67 9.89
C ALA A 453 -26.57 -2.14 11.23
N PHE A 454 -25.57 -1.26 11.21
CA PHE A 454 -24.88 -0.77 12.40
C PHE A 454 -24.89 0.76 12.48
N ASP A 455 -24.86 1.30 13.69
CA ASP A 455 -24.82 2.75 13.93
C ASP A 455 -23.39 3.32 13.73
N VAL A 456 -22.92 3.28 12.48
CA VAL A 456 -21.57 3.69 12.10
C VAL A 456 -21.36 5.18 12.34
N GLY A 457 -20.28 5.52 13.03
CA GLY A 457 -19.90 6.91 13.32
C GLY A 457 -20.48 7.48 14.61
N ASN A 458 -21.19 6.68 15.41
CA ASN A 458 -21.56 7.08 16.76
C ASN A 458 -20.33 7.09 17.69
N PRO A 459 -19.96 8.23 18.32
CA PRO A 459 -18.82 8.29 19.24
C PRO A 459 -18.96 7.37 20.46
N ASN A 460 -20.20 7.12 20.89
CA ASN A 460 -20.55 6.30 22.05
C ASN A 460 -20.94 4.87 21.67
N GLY A 461 -20.98 4.56 20.37
CA GLY A 461 -21.30 3.23 19.86
C GLY A 461 -20.07 2.33 19.71
N GLU A 462 -20.32 1.08 19.33
CA GLU A 462 -19.30 0.08 19.03
C GLU A 462 -18.52 0.45 17.74
N PHE A 463 -19.23 0.87 16.69
CA PHE A 463 -18.67 1.18 15.36
C PHE A 463 -18.32 2.67 15.20
N LYS A 464 -17.30 3.12 15.92
CA LYS A 464 -16.79 4.50 15.86
C LYS A 464 -16.12 4.79 14.52
N ALA A 465 -16.28 6.00 13.99
CA ALA A 465 -15.62 6.46 12.77
C ALA A 465 -14.69 7.67 13.02
N PRO A 466 -13.67 7.55 13.89
CA PRO A 466 -12.83 8.69 14.29
C PRO A 466 -12.09 9.32 13.10
N TYR A 467 -11.69 8.52 12.11
CA TYR A 467 -11.05 9.04 10.91
C TYR A 467 -11.96 9.91 10.06
N ALA A 468 -13.28 9.69 10.06
CA ALA A 468 -14.19 10.56 9.31
C ALA A 468 -14.16 12.00 9.85
N ILE A 469 -14.15 12.14 11.18
CA ILE A 469 -14.02 13.42 11.89
C ILE A 469 -12.66 14.07 11.55
N ILE A 470 -11.58 13.29 11.57
CA ILE A 470 -10.23 13.79 11.24
C ILE A 470 -10.18 14.32 9.80
N TYR A 471 -10.78 13.60 8.83
CA TYR A 471 -10.83 14.03 7.43
C TYR A 471 -11.67 15.29 7.22
N ARG A 472 -12.80 15.41 7.92
CA ARG A 472 -13.60 16.64 7.86
C ARG A 472 -12.87 17.83 8.48
N ASN A 473 -12.24 17.65 9.63
CA ASN A 473 -11.42 18.69 10.27
C ASN A 473 -10.22 19.10 9.40
N MET A 474 -9.61 18.17 8.68
CA MET A 474 -8.58 18.48 7.68
C MET A 474 -9.12 19.36 6.56
N ALA A 475 -10.34 19.10 6.10
CA ALA A 475 -10.95 19.85 5.00
C ALA A 475 -11.29 21.27 5.44
N ILE A 476 -11.81 21.43 6.66
CA ILE A 476 -12.04 22.72 7.30
C ILE A 476 -10.72 23.49 7.45
N LEU A 477 -9.67 22.82 7.93
CA LEU A 477 -8.34 23.43 8.03
C LEU A 477 -7.81 23.87 6.65
N GLY A 478 -8.05 23.06 5.62
CA GLY A 478 -7.69 23.39 4.24
C GLY A 478 -8.37 24.66 3.75
N VAL A 479 -9.63 24.91 4.14
CA VAL A 479 -10.35 26.15 3.82
C VAL A 479 -9.68 27.39 4.42
N GLU A 480 -9.10 27.28 5.62
CA GLU A 480 -8.32 28.35 6.26
C GLU A 480 -6.95 28.57 5.59
N GLY A 481 -6.49 27.61 4.77
CA GLY A 481 -5.23 27.67 4.02
C GLY A 481 -3.98 27.28 4.83
N PHE A 482 -2.81 27.38 4.18
CA PHE A 482 -1.53 26.98 4.77
C PHE A 482 -1.14 27.75 6.05
N SER A 483 -1.71 28.95 6.25
CA SER A 483 -1.54 29.75 7.47
C SER A 483 -2.14 29.11 8.72
N ALA A 484 -3.06 28.16 8.57
CA ALA A 484 -3.71 27.47 9.69
C ALA A 484 -2.89 26.30 10.25
N LEU A 485 -1.78 25.94 9.60
CA LEU A 485 -0.89 24.91 10.09
C LEU A 485 -0.14 25.36 11.36
N PRO A 486 0.27 24.42 12.22
CA PRO A 486 1.09 24.72 13.39
C PRO A 486 2.35 25.54 13.05
N GLN A 487 2.86 26.30 14.01
CA GLN A 487 4.03 27.16 13.79
C GLN A 487 5.23 26.34 13.29
N HIS A 488 6.00 26.90 12.38
CA HIS A 488 7.15 26.25 11.74
C HIS A 488 6.87 24.95 10.95
N CYS A 489 5.63 24.46 10.88
CA CYS A 489 5.30 23.22 10.16
C CYS A 489 5.70 23.29 8.69
N LEU A 490 5.39 24.39 8.00
CA LEU A 490 5.76 24.59 6.60
C LEU A 490 7.28 24.69 6.39
N GLN A 491 7.99 25.35 7.30
CA GLN A 491 9.44 25.49 7.23
C GLN A 491 10.12 24.12 7.33
N LEU A 492 9.64 23.27 8.25
CA LEU A 492 10.08 21.88 8.35
C LEU A 492 9.74 21.10 7.08
N CYS A 493 8.53 21.25 6.53
CA CYS A 493 8.17 20.61 5.27
C CYS A 493 9.13 21.00 4.12
N TYR A 494 9.47 22.28 3.97
CA TYR A 494 10.43 22.72 2.95
C TYR A 494 11.83 22.15 3.19
N GLY A 495 12.28 22.10 4.45
CA GLY A 495 13.57 21.49 4.81
C GLY A 495 13.63 19.99 4.48
N PHE A 496 12.58 19.24 4.82
CA PHE A 496 12.48 17.80 4.54
C PHE A 496 12.31 17.49 3.05
N PHE A 497 11.55 18.31 2.33
CA PHE A 497 11.44 18.22 0.87
C PHE A 497 12.80 18.46 0.19
N ALA A 498 13.53 19.50 0.61
CA ALA A 498 14.88 19.77 0.11
C ALA A 498 15.86 18.65 0.47
N PHE A 499 15.79 18.11 1.68
CA PHE A 499 16.57 16.95 2.11
C PHE A 499 16.30 15.73 1.22
N ALA A 500 15.04 15.43 0.89
CA ALA A 500 14.70 14.30 0.03
C ALA A 500 15.31 14.44 -1.37
N ILE A 501 15.26 15.64 -1.95
CA ILE A 501 15.91 15.94 -3.25
C ILE A 501 17.43 15.81 -3.13
N ALA A 502 18.02 16.41 -2.10
CA ALA A 502 19.47 16.40 -1.87
C ALA A 502 20.02 14.99 -1.65
N ALA A 503 19.32 14.16 -0.88
CA ALA A 503 19.70 12.76 -0.65
C ALA A 503 19.69 11.94 -1.94
N ASN A 504 18.66 12.11 -2.79
CA ASN A 504 18.63 11.44 -4.09
C ASN A 504 19.71 11.95 -5.04
N LEU A 505 19.94 13.26 -5.07
CA LEU A 505 21.02 13.85 -5.87
C LEU A 505 22.39 13.36 -5.42
N MET A 506 22.62 13.31 -4.11
CA MET A 506 23.85 12.76 -3.52
C MET A 506 24.01 11.28 -3.89
N ARG A 507 22.94 10.50 -3.85
CA ARG A 507 22.96 9.09 -4.25
C ARG A 507 23.34 8.89 -5.71
N ASP A 508 22.80 9.74 -6.60
CA ASP A 508 23.03 9.65 -8.05
C ASP A 508 24.39 10.20 -8.50
N LEU A 509 24.93 11.23 -7.82
CA LEU A 509 26.22 11.85 -8.15
C LEU A 509 27.40 11.17 -7.45
N SER A 510 27.18 10.51 -6.31
CA SER A 510 28.27 9.90 -5.54
C SER A 510 28.77 8.60 -6.18
N PRO A 511 30.05 8.23 -5.96
CA PRO A 511 30.57 6.93 -6.35
C PRO A 511 29.72 5.79 -5.75
N PRO A 512 29.60 4.63 -6.42
CA PRO A 512 28.72 3.53 -5.99
C PRO A 512 29.03 3.02 -4.56
N LYS A 513 30.28 3.17 -4.10
CA LYS A 513 30.67 2.83 -2.72
C LYS A 513 29.99 3.69 -1.66
N ILE A 514 29.68 4.96 -1.96
CA ILE A 514 29.02 5.90 -1.04
C ILE A 514 27.51 5.94 -1.35
N GLY A 515 27.15 5.97 -2.63
CA GLY A 515 25.76 5.99 -3.10
C GLY A 515 24.92 4.81 -2.58
N ASN A 516 25.50 3.63 -2.41
CA ASN A 516 24.78 2.45 -1.91
C ASN A 516 24.44 2.52 -0.41
N TYR A 517 25.04 3.42 0.36
CA TYR A 517 24.74 3.63 1.79
C TYR A 517 23.84 4.85 2.05
N VAL A 518 23.57 5.67 1.03
CA VAL A 518 22.68 6.81 1.17
C VAL A 518 21.26 6.30 1.44
N PRO A 519 20.61 6.72 2.54
CA PRO A 519 19.29 6.25 2.87
C PRO A 519 18.27 6.69 1.81
N LEU A 520 17.15 5.97 1.74
CA LEU A 520 16.06 6.24 0.82
C LEU A 520 15.03 7.13 1.53
N PRO A 521 14.89 8.42 1.15
CA PRO A 521 13.96 9.33 1.83
C PRO A 521 12.51 8.83 1.81
N MET A 522 12.07 8.20 0.72
CA MET A 522 10.75 7.56 0.64
C MET A 522 10.57 6.48 1.72
N ALA A 523 11.56 5.60 1.91
CA ALA A 523 11.50 4.57 2.94
C ALA A 523 11.53 5.21 4.35
N MET A 524 12.37 6.23 4.57
CA MET A 524 12.41 6.95 5.84
C MET A 524 11.08 7.61 6.23
N ALA A 525 10.22 7.93 5.27
CA ALA A 525 8.95 8.61 5.53
C ALA A 525 7.83 7.68 6.05
N VAL A 526 7.91 6.37 5.79
CA VAL A 526 6.87 5.42 6.21
C VAL A 526 6.69 5.36 7.75
N PRO A 527 7.76 5.25 8.56
CA PRO A 527 7.67 5.21 10.02
C PRO A 527 7.16 6.51 10.64
N PHE A 528 7.33 7.65 9.97
CA PHE A 528 6.78 8.93 10.46
C PHE A 528 5.24 8.86 10.59
N LEU A 529 4.59 8.00 9.80
CA LEU A 529 3.14 7.82 9.78
C LEU A 529 2.69 6.56 10.50
N VAL A 530 3.37 5.43 10.26
CA VAL A 530 2.93 4.11 10.73
C VAL A 530 3.35 3.85 12.17
N GLY A 531 4.57 4.28 12.56
CA GLY A 531 5.18 3.92 13.84
C GLY A 531 6.56 3.30 13.67
N ALA A 532 7.33 3.27 14.77
CA ALA A 532 8.65 2.66 14.80
C ALA A 532 8.61 1.11 14.87
N ASN A 533 7.53 0.54 15.40
CA ASN A 533 7.31 -0.90 15.51
C ASN A 533 7.44 -1.62 14.16
N PHE A 534 6.79 -1.07 13.14
CA PHE A 534 6.88 -1.58 11.77
C PHE A 534 8.34 -1.67 11.25
N ALA A 535 9.14 -0.64 11.51
CA ALA A 535 10.54 -0.60 11.06
C ALA A 535 11.40 -1.64 11.79
N ILE A 536 11.11 -1.89 13.07
CA ILE A 536 11.79 -2.92 13.88
C ILE A 536 11.49 -4.30 13.30
N ASP A 537 10.22 -4.63 13.08
CA ASP A 537 9.79 -5.92 12.55
C ASP A 537 10.41 -6.23 11.17
N MET A 538 10.45 -5.25 10.27
CA MET A 538 11.14 -5.41 8.99
C MET A 538 12.65 -5.59 9.13
N CYS A 539 13.29 -4.90 10.08
CA CYS A 539 14.71 -5.08 10.38
C CYS A 539 15.01 -6.48 10.92
N VAL A 540 14.13 -7.05 11.75
CA VAL A 540 14.23 -8.44 12.23
C VAL A 540 14.20 -9.42 11.05
N GLY A 541 13.33 -9.20 10.07
CA GLY A 541 13.32 -9.98 8.82
C GLY A 541 14.65 -9.92 8.06
N SER A 542 15.22 -8.73 7.91
CA SER A 542 16.55 -8.56 7.30
C SER A 542 17.67 -9.20 8.11
N LEU A 543 17.61 -9.14 9.43
CA LEU A 543 18.58 -9.81 10.31
C LEU A 543 18.50 -11.34 10.15
N ALA A 544 17.28 -11.91 10.08
CA ALA A 544 17.08 -13.33 9.83
C ALA A 544 17.71 -13.76 8.49
N VAL A 545 17.52 -12.96 7.43
CA VAL A 545 18.14 -13.18 6.12
C VAL A 545 19.66 -13.10 6.20
N TYR A 546 20.21 -12.08 6.87
CA TYR A 546 21.65 -11.90 7.03
C TYR A 546 22.29 -13.09 7.75
N VAL A 547 21.70 -13.54 8.86
CA VAL A 547 22.17 -14.71 9.61
C VAL A 547 22.07 -15.98 8.76
N TRP A 548 20.97 -16.16 8.01
CA TRP A 548 20.80 -17.33 7.14
C TRP A 548 21.86 -17.36 6.03
N HIS A 549 22.15 -16.23 5.37
CA HIS A 549 23.22 -16.17 4.37
C HIS A 549 24.59 -16.48 4.96
N LYS A 550 24.86 -16.05 6.19
CA LYS A 550 26.11 -16.34 6.91
C LYS A 550 26.25 -17.84 7.25
N LEU A 551 25.14 -18.51 7.56
CA LEU A 551 25.12 -19.95 7.85
C LEU A 551 25.16 -20.81 6.59
N ASN A 552 24.34 -20.51 5.58
CA ASN A 552 24.28 -21.25 4.32
C ASN A 552 23.72 -20.42 3.16
N ASN A 553 24.63 -19.82 2.38
CA ASN A 553 24.29 -18.93 1.28
C ASN A 553 23.49 -19.63 0.16
N LYS A 554 23.87 -20.85 -0.24
CA LYS A 554 23.23 -21.59 -1.37
C LYS A 554 21.78 -21.99 -1.05
N LYS A 555 21.50 -22.35 0.21
CA LYS A 555 20.13 -22.70 0.64
C LYS A 555 19.29 -21.47 0.91
N ALA A 556 19.91 -20.38 1.41
CA ALA A 556 19.22 -19.13 1.73
C ALA A 556 18.57 -18.51 0.49
N SER A 557 19.32 -18.31 -0.60
CA SER A 557 18.82 -17.63 -1.80
C SER A 557 17.59 -18.30 -2.41
N LEU A 558 17.50 -19.64 -2.33
CA LEU A 558 16.37 -20.40 -2.85
C LEU A 558 15.17 -20.44 -1.90
N MET A 559 15.40 -20.43 -0.58
CA MET A 559 14.35 -20.65 0.42
C MET A 559 13.75 -19.34 0.96
N ILE A 560 14.52 -18.25 1.01
CA ILE A 560 14.06 -16.97 1.59
C ILE A 560 12.74 -16.51 0.98
N PRO A 561 12.55 -16.44 -0.35
CA PRO A 561 11.28 -15.99 -0.92
C PRO A 561 10.12 -16.90 -0.51
N ALA A 562 10.32 -18.22 -0.49
CA ALA A 562 9.28 -19.18 -0.10
C ALA A 562 8.91 -19.08 1.38
N VAL A 563 9.90 -18.92 2.27
CA VAL A 563 9.69 -18.73 3.71
C VAL A 563 8.97 -17.41 3.98
N ALA A 564 9.45 -16.32 3.39
CA ALA A 564 8.86 -14.99 3.52
C ALA A 564 7.41 -14.96 3.02
N SER A 565 7.12 -15.55 1.85
CA SER A 565 5.76 -15.72 1.35
C SER A 565 4.88 -16.51 2.31
N GLY A 566 5.41 -17.58 2.92
CA GLY A 566 4.69 -18.38 3.91
C GLY A 566 4.31 -17.56 5.15
N LEU A 567 5.25 -16.77 5.66
CA LEU A 567 5.01 -15.86 6.79
C LEU A 567 3.91 -14.83 6.49
N ILE A 568 4.03 -14.13 5.35
CA ILE A 568 3.05 -13.12 4.91
C ILE A 568 1.66 -13.74 4.70
N CYS A 569 1.60 -14.87 3.99
CA CYS A 569 0.33 -15.50 3.63
C CYS A 569 -0.38 -16.13 4.83
N GLY A 570 0.37 -16.76 5.76
CA GLY A 570 -0.24 -17.41 6.92
C GLY A 570 -0.87 -16.41 7.89
N ASP A 571 -0.17 -15.30 8.16
CA ASP A 571 -0.65 -14.21 9.02
C ASP A 571 -1.84 -13.49 8.36
N GLY A 572 -1.71 -13.14 7.07
CA GLY A 572 -2.79 -12.52 6.31
C GLY A 572 -4.05 -13.38 6.19
N LEU A 573 -3.92 -14.72 6.09
CA LEU A 573 -5.07 -15.62 6.02
C LEU A 573 -5.80 -15.75 7.35
N TRP A 574 -5.12 -15.61 8.49
CA TRP A 574 -5.73 -15.64 9.82
C TRP A 574 -6.77 -14.52 10.03
N ILE A 575 -6.63 -13.40 9.32
CA ILE A 575 -7.58 -12.27 9.37
C ILE A 575 -9.01 -12.71 8.99
N LEU A 576 -9.16 -13.72 8.13
CA LEU A 576 -10.48 -14.22 7.72
C LEU A 576 -11.23 -14.90 8.88
N PRO A 577 -10.70 -15.97 9.53
CA PRO A 577 -11.28 -16.51 10.75
C PRO A 577 -11.54 -15.46 11.83
N SER A 578 -10.57 -14.57 12.11
CA SER A 578 -10.74 -13.56 13.16
C SER A 578 -11.88 -12.59 12.84
N SER A 579 -12.08 -12.25 11.57
CA SER A 579 -13.20 -11.41 11.12
C SER A 579 -14.55 -12.12 11.27
N ILE A 580 -14.62 -13.42 10.98
CA ILE A 580 -15.83 -14.24 11.18
C ILE A 580 -16.16 -14.33 12.68
N LEU A 581 -15.14 -14.55 13.53
CA LEU A 581 -15.31 -14.58 14.99
C LEU A 581 -15.79 -13.23 15.53
N ALA A 582 -15.24 -12.12 15.02
CA ALA A 582 -15.69 -10.78 15.36
C ALA A 582 -17.16 -10.54 14.95
N LEU A 583 -17.56 -10.97 13.74
CA LEU A 583 -18.96 -10.91 13.30
C LEU A 583 -19.89 -11.75 14.16
N ALA A 584 -19.41 -12.89 14.66
CA ALA A 584 -20.12 -13.74 15.62
C ALA A 584 -20.09 -13.19 17.06
N LYS A 585 -19.51 -11.99 17.29
CA LYS A 585 -19.32 -11.36 18.60
C LYS A 585 -18.52 -12.20 19.59
N VAL A 586 -17.64 -13.05 19.08
CA VAL A 586 -16.70 -13.82 19.90
C VAL A 586 -15.50 -12.94 20.20
N ASN A 587 -15.41 -12.49 21.45
CA ASN A 587 -14.27 -11.73 21.92
C ASN A 587 -13.09 -12.66 22.25
N PRO A 588 -11.85 -12.19 22.05
CA PRO A 588 -10.71 -12.96 22.47
C PRO A 588 -10.67 -13.09 24.00
N PRO A 589 -10.30 -14.27 24.53
CA PRO A 589 -10.53 -14.60 25.92
C PRO A 589 -9.59 -13.90 26.91
N ILE A 590 -8.36 -13.58 26.49
CA ILE A 590 -7.34 -13.01 27.38
C ILE A 590 -6.98 -11.61 26.89
N CYS A 591 -6.87 -10.64 27.80
CA CYS A 591 -6.26 -9.34 27.52
C CYS A 591 -4.90 -9.26 28.23
N MET A 592 -3.81 -9.28 27.46
CA MET A 592 -2.46 -9.02 27.98
C MET A 592 -2.13 -7.52 27.88
N ARG A 593 -2.01 -6.82 29.01
CA ARG A 593 -1.65 -5.39 29.09
C ARG A 593 -0.38 -5.16 29.91
N PHE A 594 0.33 -4.10 29.58
CA PHE A 594 1.59 -3.71 30.24
C PHE A 594 1.43 -2.35 30.90
N PHE A 595 1.70 -2.29 32.21
CA PHE A 595 1.59 -1.07 33.02
C PHE A 595 2.95 -0.69 33.60
N SER A 596 3.23 0.60 33.72
CA SER A 596 4.34 1.08 34.54
C SER A 596 3.90 1.09 36.00
N THR A 597 4.58 0.33 36.85
CA THR A 597 4.49 0.45 38.31
C THR A 597 4.97 1.81 38.80
#